data_AF-G9EKB0-F1
#
_entry.id   AF-G9EKB0-F1
#
_cell.length_a   1.000
_cell.length_b   1.000
_cell.length_c   1.000
_cell.angle_alpha   90.00
_cell.angle_beta   90.00
_cell.angle_gamma   90.00
#
_symmetry.space_group_name_H-M   'P 1'
#
loop_
_entity.id
_entity.type
_entity.pdbx_description
1 polymer ?
#
loop_
_entity_poly.entity_id
_entity_poly.type
_entity_poly.pdbx_seq_one_letter_code
_entity_poly.pdbx_strand_id
1 'polypeptide(L)'
;MANLDRFINAQKEHGTYNQAYKELQNGAKTSHWIWYIFPQLKELGFSSTAKYYGIVDFKEACDYLQNAQLFENYQKITSLVLKQLQNKIPIKILMGGNIDAQKLLSSLTLFRATASFLAKQDNKTHDHAGLVSCCDQIFEHLKNQGYVPCQKTLQLIESALANENQQQAKQPITPIAVKKKASEQSKTQESPAAKPKEQNEAKSPKATTSPPLHDYSKLSAALGTYIKERKNEWSFHYNFLGLVSVIYCIQDAIMGTDHFNSKNREIKIRAARNLKQVIDSNDVEGILFTSSEKNALADGRLGKIVTTYGKLDGIMKNIAKEQTLTAPKPGAL
;
A
#
# COMPACT_ATOMS: atom_id res chain seq x y z
N MET A 1 -14.94 2.69 26.73
CA MET A 1 -13.55 3.14 26.48
C MET A 1 -13.06 2.40 25.26
N ALA A 2 -12.48 3.11 24.29
CA ALA A 2 -11.84 2.47 23.15
C ALA A 2 -10.63 1.63 23.63
N ASN A 3 -10.40 0.47 23.01
CA ASN A 3 -9.24 -0.36 23.34
C ASN A 3 -7.98 0.22 22.70
N LEU A 4 -7.35 1.19 23.37
CA LEU A 4 -6.12 1.84 22.91
C LEU A 4 -4.85 1.01 23.15
N ASP A 5 -4.96 -0.10 23.91
CA ASP A 5 -3.82 -0.95 24.25
C ASP A 5 -3.12 -1.51 23.01
N ARG A 6 -3.86 -1.70 21.89
CA ARG A 6 -3.26 -2.12 20.62
C ARG A 6 -2.15 -1.16 20.15
N PHE A 7 -2.34 0.16 20.31
CA PHE A 7 -1.34 1.15 19.93
C PHE A 7 -0.18 1.18 20.92
N ILE A 8 -0.50 1.18 22.21
CA ILE A 8 0.50 1.21 23.30
C ILE A 8 1.43 0.00 23.21
N ASN A 9 0.85 -1.19 23.02
CA ASN A 9 1.59 -2.44 22.91
C ASN A 9 2.47 -2.42 21.65
N ALA A 10 1.93 -2.07 20.48
CA ALA A 10 2.72 -2.01 19.24
C ALA A 10 3.87 -1.00 19.30
N GLN A 11 3.68 0.14 19.98
CA GLN A 11 4.75 1.14 20.15
C GLN A 11 5.84 0.67 21.13
N LYS A 12 5.48 -0.08 22.17
CA LYS A 12 6.40 -0.61 23.18
C LYS A 12 7.13 -1.87 22.72
N GLU A 13 6.44 -2.75 22.02
CA GLU A 13 6.93 -4.04 21.57
C GLU A 13 8.22 -3.86 20.75
N HIS A 14 9.26 -4.60 21.11
CA HIS A 14 10.60 -4.58 20.51
C HIS A 14 11.21 -3.17 20.34
N GLY A 15 10.79 -2.17 21.13
CA GLY A 15 11.30 -0.80 21.02
C GLY A 15 10.92 -0.09 19.72
N THR A 16 9.81 -0.50 19.09
CA THR A 16 9.45 -0.04 17.75
C THR A 16 9.24 1.47 17.66
N TYR A 17 8.70 2.12 18.69
CA TYR A 17 8.62 3.59 18.72
C TYR A 17 10.01 4.24 18.65
N ASN A 18 10.97 3.75 19.43
CA ASN A 18 12.34 4.27 19.43
C ASN A 18 13.02 4.04 18.08
N GLN A 19 12.74 2.91 17.43
CA GLN A 19 13.20 2.63 16.07
C GLN A 19 12.62 3.63 15.07
N ALA A 20 11.29 3.84 15.07
CA ALA A 20 10.63 4.80 14.20
C ALA A 20 11.18 6.22 14.39
N TYR A 21 11.40 6.62 15.65
CA TYR A 21 12.00 7.91 15.98
C TYR A 21 13.42 8.04 15.40
N LYS A 22 14.28 7.03 15.59
CA LYS A 22 15.65 7.03 15.03
C LYS A 22 15.67 7.06 13.51
N GLU A 23 14.79 6.29 12.85
CA GLU A 23 14.68 6.28 11.39
C GLU A 23 14.30 7.66 10.84
N LEU A 24 13.30 8.31 11.42
CA LEU A 24 12.94 9.67 11.06
C LEU A 24 14.01 10.69 11.43
N GLN A 25 14.72 10.49 12.53
CA GLN A 25 15.86 11.34 12.90
C GLN A 25 16.99 11.25 11.88
N ASN A 26 17.19 10.07 11.30
CA ASN A 26 18.15 9.81 10.21
C ASN A 26 17.62 10.21 8.82
N GLY A 27 16.40 10.74 8.74
CA GLY A 27 15.85 11.33 7.53
C GLY A 27 15.11 10.37 6.59
N ALA A 28 14.96 9.10 6.97
CA ALA A 28 14.22 8.14 6.16
C ALA A 28 13.65 6.98 6.99
N LYS A 29 12.35 6.74 6.83
CA LYS A 29 11.67 5.53 7.28
C LYS A 29 12.17 4.31 6.49
N THR A 30 12.55 3.25 7.21
CA THR A 30 13.06 1.99 6.63
C THR A 30 12.30 0.75 7.09
N SER A 31 11.52 0.84 8.18
CA SER A 31 10.81 -0.31 8.76
C SER A 31 9.28 -0.17 8.77
N HIS A 32 8.59 -1.20 9.28
CA HIS A 32 7.13 -1.36 9.14
C HIS A 32 6.32 -0.88 10.36
N TRP A 33 6.23 0.43 10.56
CA TRP A 33 5.56 1.01 11.74
C TRP A 33 4.48 2.05 11.48
N ILE A 34 4.22 2.39 10.21
CA ILE A 34 3.37 3.54 9.84
C ILE A 34 1.97 3.49 10.48
N TRP A 35 1.37 2.30 10.62
CA TRP A 35 -0.03 2.15 11.03
C TRP A 35 -0.32 2.49 12.49
N TYR A 36 0.63 2.30 13.39
CA TYR A 36 0.45 2.51 14.83
C TYR A 36 1.28 3.67 15.39
N ILE A 37 2.16 4.27 14.57
CA ILE A 37 2.84 5.53 14.88
C ILE A 37 2.04 6.72 14.32
N PHE A 38 1.56 6.61 13.07
CA PHE A 38 0.70 7.60 12.42
C PHE A 38 -0.63 6.94 12.01
N PRO A 39 -1.50 6.59 12.98
CA PRO A 39 -2.75 5.93 12.66
C PRO A 39 -3.71 6.85 11.90
N GLN A 40 -4.46 6.26 10.98
CA GLN A 40 -5.47 6.93 10.16
C GLN A 40 -6.85 6.31 10.45
N LEU A 41 -7.91 6.93 9.96
CA LEU A 41 -9.25 6.34 10.04
C LEU A 41 -9.27 4.95 9.41
N LYS A 42 -9.92 4.00 10.08
CA LYS A 42 -10.02 2.58 9.71
C LYS A 42 -10.59 2.38 8.32
N GLU A 43 -11.55 3.22 7.93
CA GLU A 43 -12.22 3.18 6.64
C GLU A 43 -11.29 3.47 5.45
N LEU A 44 -10.17 4.15 5.69
CA LEU A 44 -9.16 4.45 4.68
C LEU A 44 -8.17 3.28 4.47
N GLY A 45 -8.23 2.24 5.31
CA GLY A 45 -7.31 1.11 5.32
C GLY A 45 -7.85 -0.11 4.57
N PHE A 46 -7.07 -0.64 3.62
CA PHE A 46 -7.43 -1.87 2.90
C PHE A 46 -6.82 -3.14 3.50
N SER A 47 -5.57 -3.07 3.99
CA SER A 47 -4.89 -4.24 4.57
C SER A 47 -5.44 -4.58 5.96
N SER A 48 -5.29 -5.84 6.36
CA SER A 48 -5.65 -6.31 7.71
C SER A 48 -4.96 -5.48 8.79
N THR A 49 -3.67 -5.18 8.64
CA THR A 49 -2.90 -4.32 9.56
C THR A 49 -3.43 -2.89 9.61
N ALA A 50 -3.77 -2.30 8.45
CA ALA A 50 -4.34 -0.95 8.39
C ALA A 50 -5.74 -0.88 9.02
N LYS A 51 -6.53 -1.96 8.91
CA LYS A 51 -7.84 -2.07 9.56
C LYS A 51 -7.73 -2.32 11.06
N TYR A 52 -6.73 -3.08 11.50
CA TYR A 52 -6.50 -3.39 12.91
C TYR A 52 -6.04 -2.16 13.71
N TYR A 53 -5.06 -1.42 13.19
CA TYR A 53 -4.57 -0.18 13.81
C TYR A 53 -5.32 1.07 13.33
N GLY A 54 -6.38 0.92 12.54
CA GLY A 54 -7.20 2.05 12.14
C GLY A 54 -7.96 2.64 13.33
N ILE A 55 -8.06 3.96 13.38
CA ILE A 55 -8.96 4.68 14.30
C ILE A 55 -10.40 4.48 13.79
N VAL A 56 -11.26 3.94 14.64
CA VAL A 56 -12.63 3.55 14.28
C VAL A 56 -13.49 4.76 13.98
N ASP A 57 -13.42 5.80 14.81
CA ASP A 57 -14.23 6.99 14.72
C ASP A 57 -13.54 8.22 15.36
N PHE A 58 -14.18 9.38 15.27
CA PHE A 58 -13.65 10.61 15.84
C PHE A 58 -13.53 10.55 17.37
N LYS A 59 -14.42 9.82 18.04
CA LYS A 59 -14.37 9.63 19.50
C LYS A 59 -13.11 8.86 19.91
N GLU A 60 -12.74 7.80 19.20
CA GLU A 60 -11.50 7.07 19.47
C GLU A 60 -10.27 7.94 19.20
N ALA A 61 -10.31 8.84 18.21
CA ALA A 61 -9.24 9.83 18.01
C ALA A 61 -9.10 10.75 19.24
N CYS A 62 -10.22 11.20 19.82
CA CYS A 62 -10.22 11.97 21.06
C CYS A 62 -9.66 11.16 22.23
N ASP A 63 -10.13 9.92 22.43
CA ASP A 63 -9.62 9.02 23.47
C ASP A 63 -8.10 8.80 23.30
N TYR A 64 -7.59 8.70 22.05
CA TYR A 64 -6.16 8.56 21.73
C TYR A 64 -5.34 9.78 22.19
N LEU A 65 -5.77 11.01 21.87
CA LEU A 65 -5.06 12.23 22.28
C LEU A 65 -5.23 12.58 23.77
N GLN A 66 -6.27 12.04 24.43
CA GLN A 66 -6.43 12.14 25.88
C GLN A 66 -5.62 11.10 26.65
N ASN A 67 -5.01 10.12 25.99
CA ASN A 67 -4.07 9.20 26.62
C ASN A 67 -2.67 9.85 26.68
N ALA A 68 -2.13 10.04 27.89
CA ALA A 68 -0.87 10.76 28.11
C ALA A 68 0.31 10.16 27.32
N GLN A 69 0.47 8.84 27.32
CA GLN A 69 1.59 8.19 26.64
C GLN A 69 1.48 8.32 25.12
N LEU A 70 0.28 8.09 24.57
CA LEU A 70 0.05 8.18 23.12
C LEU A 70 0.14 9.62 22.62
N PHE A 71 -0.37 10.58 23.38
CA PHE A 71 -0.22 12.00 23.08
C PHE A 71 1.25 12.42 23.06
N GLU A 72 2.02 12.10 24.12
CA GLU A 72 3.43 12.45 24.21
C GLU A 72 4.23 11.86 23.05
N ASN A 73 4.01 10.59 22.72
CA ASN A 73 4.65 9.92 21.59
C ASN A 73 4.27 10.57 20.25
N TYR A 74 2.99 10.82 20.02
CA TYR A 74 2.51 11.40 18.78
C TYR A 74 3.03 12.83 18.59
N GLN A 75 3.02 13.65 19.64
CA GLN A 75 3.54 15.01 19.62
C GLN A 75 5.04 15.02 19.32
N LYS A 76 5.83 14.19 20.02
CA LYS A 76 7.29 14.10 19.81
C LYS A 76 7.64 13.71 18.37
N ILE A 77 7.03 12.67 17.84
CA ILE A 77 7.35 12.19 16.48
C ILE A 77 6.84 13.13 15.38
N THR A 78 5.71 13.82 15.62
CA THR A 78 5.20 14.86 14.71
C THR A 78 6.14 16.06 14.66
N SER A 79 6.64 16.52 15.81
CA SER A 79 7.66 17.58 15.88
C SER A 79 8.97 17.19 15.19
N LEU A 80 9.35 15.90 15.24
CA LEU A 80 10.49 15.40 14.49
C LEU A 80 10.26 15.45 12.97
N VAL A 81 9.05 15.09 12.49
CA VAL A 81 8.69 15.24 11.08
C VAL A 81 8.82 16.70 10.64
N LEU A 82 8.29 17.65 11.43
CA LEU A 82 8.43 19.08 11.13
C LEU A 82 9.90 19.49 11.02
N LYS A 83 10.74 19.07 11.97
CA LYS A 83 12.18 19.37 11.95
C LYS A 83 12.85 18.84 10.68
N GLN A 84 12.52 17.64 10.21
CA GLN A 84 13.11 17.10 8.99
C GLN A 84 12.63 17.83 7.73
N LEU A 85 11.38 18.28 7.69
CA LEU A 85 10.89 19.12 6.60
C LEU A 85 11.58 20.49 6.57
N GLN A 86 11.88 21.06 7.75
CA GLN A 86 12.69 22.29 7.86
C GLN A 86 14.13 22.08 7.35
N ASN A 87 14.70 20.89 7.60
CA ASN A 87 15.97 20.43 7.03
C ASN A 87 15.89 20.07 5.53
N LYS A 88 14.78 20.40 4.85
CA LYS A 88 14.57 20.22 3.41
C LYS A 88 14.53 18.76 2.94
N ILE A 89 14.31 17.80 3.85
CA ILE A 89 14.07 16.41 3.44
C ILE A 89 12.68 16.31 2.80
N PRO A 90 12.56 15.86 1.54
CA PRO A 90 11.25 15.69 0.91
C PRO A 90 10.43 14.62 1.64
N ILE A 91 9.13 14.85 1.80
CA ILE A 91 8.27 13.94 2.60
C ILE A 91 8.23 12.53 2.03
N LYS A 92 8.30 12.40 0.70
CA LYS A 92 8.38 11.13 0.01
C LYS A 92 9.60 10.32 0.44
N ILE A 93 10.74 10.98 0.63
CA ILE A 93 11.98 10.35 1.09
C ILE A 93 11.86 10.02 2.58
N LEU A 94 11.42 11.00 3.39
CA LEU A 94 11.26 10.82 4.83
C LEU A 94 10.35 9.64 5.18
N MET A 95 9.26 9.46 4.43
CA MET A 95 8.28 8.38 4.65
C MET A 95 8.59 7.10 3.86
N GLY A 96 9.67 7.04 3.08
CA GLY A 96 10.02 5.87 2.29
C GLY A 96 9.07 5.57 1.13
N GLY A 97 8.26 6.55 0.69
CA GLY A 97 7.38 6.45 -0.47
C GLY A 97 6.09 7.27 -0.37
N ASN A 98 5.37 7.36 -1.50
CA ASN A 98 4.12 8.13 -1.59
C ASN A 98 2.99 7.53 -0.75
N ILE A 99 2.93 6.19 -0.62
CA ILE A 99 1.88 5.51 0.13
C ILE A 99 1.95 5.94 1.60
N ASP A 100 3.12 5.80 2.22
CA ASP A 100 3.29 6.15 3.64
C ASP A 100 3.23 7.67 3.87
N ALA A 101 3.63 8.49 2.89
CA ALA A 101 3.34 9.93 2.92
C ALA A 101 1.83 10.21 2.99
N GLN A 102 1.00 9.55 2.16
CA GLN A 102 -0.46 9.72 2.23
C GLN A 102 -1.06 9.24 3.57
N LYS A 103 -0.48 8.19 4.17
CA LYS A 103 -0.88 7.74 5.52
C LYS A 103 -0.57 8.79 6.58
N LEU A 104 0.63 9.36 6.55
CA LEU A 104 1.00 10.47 7.41
C LEU A 104 0.03 11.65 7.23
N LEU A 105 -0.26 12.07 6.00
CA LEU A 105 -1.21 13.16 5.76
C LEU A 105 -2.61 12.85 6.30
N SER A 106 -3.07 11.61 6.16
CA SER A 106 -4.36 11.17 6.70
C SER A 106 -4.37 11.22 8.23
N SER A 107 -3.28 10.80 8.88
CA SER A 107 -3.08 10.87 10.33
C SER A 107 -3.03 12.32 10.83
N LEU A 108 -2.18 13.17 10.22
CA LEU A 108 -2.06 14.58 10.59
C LEU A 108 -3.39 15.31 10.43
N THR A 109 -4.13 15.03 9.35
CA THR A 109 -5.44 15.65 9.12
C THR A 109 -6.42 15.29 10.24
N LEU A 110 -6.46 14.00 10.63
CA LEU A 110 -7.30 13.52 11.72
C LEU A 110 -6.91 14.18 13.04
N PHE A 111 -5.67 14.01 13.47
CA PHE A 111 -5.23 14.45 14.79
C PHE A 111 -5.12 15.96 14.94
N ARG A 112 -4.90 16.71 13.85
CA ARG A 112 -5.01 18.18 13.87
C ARG A 112 -6.44 18.62 14.16
N ALA A 113 -7.43 18.01 13.51
CA ALA A 113 -8.84 18.32 13.77
C ALA A 113 -9.26 17.89 15.19
N THR A 114 -8.84 16.70 15.62
CA THR A 114 -9.09 16.20 16.98
C THR A 114 -8.46 17.10 18.04
N ALA A 115 -7.19 17.50 17.87
CA ALA A 115 -6.52 18.40 18.80
C ALA A 115 -7.18 19.78 18.84
N SER A 116 -7.62 20.31 17.69
CA SER A 116 -8.38 21.57 17.63
C SER A 116 -9.71 21.48 18.36
N PHE A 117 -10.42 20.35 18.23
CA PHE A 117 -11.66 20.09 18.96
C PHE A 117 -11.42 20.01 20.47
N LEU A 118 -10.43 19.24 20.92
CA LEU A 118 -10.09 19.10 22.34
C LEU A 118 -9.59 20.39 22.97
N ALA A 119 -8.83 21.21 22.24
CA ALA A 119 -8.36 22.51 22.71
C ALA A 119 -9.53 23.49 22.99
N LYS A 120 -10.66 23.36 22.29
CA LYS A 120 -11.86 24.19 22.51
C LYS A 120 -12.68 23.76 23.71
N GLN A 121 -12.56 22.50 24.17
CA GLN A 121 -13.33 21.97 25.29
C GLN A 121 -12.72 22.30 26.68
N ASP A 122 -11.75 23.21 26.73
CA ASP A 122 -11.07 23.73 27.94
C ASP A 122 -10.68 22.68 28.99
N ASN A 123 -10.14 21.55 28.52
CA ASN A 123 -9.65 20.47 29.37
C ASN A 123 -8.13 20.34 29.18
N LYS A 124 -7.36 21.24 29.82
CA LYS A 124 -5.89 21.40 29.67
C LYS A 124 -5.08 20.22 30.22
N THR A 125 -5.35 18.99 29.78
CA THR A 125 -4.57 17.80 30.13
C THR A 125 -3.28 17.71 29.32
N HIS A 126 -3.32 18.16 28.05
CA HIS A 126 -2.22 18.07 27.10
C HIS A 126 -2.12 19.34 26.24
N ASP A 127 -0.94 19.58 25.66
CA ASP A 127 -0.68 20.71 24.75
C ASP A 127 -1.25 20.47 23.34
N HIS A 128 -2.59 20.39 23.26
CA HIS A 128 -3.29 20.22 22.00
C HIS A 128 -3.06 21.42 21.05
N ALA A 129 -2.92 22.63 21.58
CA ALA A 129 -2.66 23.83 20.79
C ALA A 129 -1.29 23.76 20.09
N GLY A 130 -0.24 23.32 20.79
CA GLY A 130 1.07 23.08 20.20
C GLY A 130 1.02 21.99 19.13
N LEU A 131 0.25 20.92 19.32
CA LEU A 131 0.06 19.89 18.29
C LEU A 131 -0.63 20.45 17.02
N VAL A 132 -1.66 21.29 17.18
CA VAL A 132 -2.32 21.97 16.04
C VAL A 132 -1.32 22.83 15.28
N SER A 133 -0.57 23.69 15.99
CA SER A 133 0.45 24.56 15.37
C SER A 133 1.53 23.75 14.63
N CYS A 134 1.98 22.64 15.22
CA CYS A 134 2.95 21.75 14.59
C CYS A 134 2.41 21.14 13.29
N CYS A 135 1.16 20.65 13.30
CA CYS A 135 0.53 20.11 12.10
C CYS A 135 0.34 21.18 11.01
N ASP A 136 -0.06 22.40 11.38
CA ASP A 136 -0.25 23.50 10.42
C ASP A 136 1.07 23.89 9.74
N GLN A 137 2.17 23.96 10.49
CA GLN A 137 3.50 24.18 9.93
C GLN A 137 3.94 23.05 8.99
N ILE A 138 3.67 21.80 9.35
CA ILE A 138 3.93 20.66 8.46
C ILE A 138 3.15 20.83 7.16
N PHE A 139 1.85 21.14 7.21
CA PHE A 139 1.05 21.32 6.00
C PHE A 139 1.57 22.46 5.11
N GLU A 140 2.07 23.55 5.67
CA GLU A 140 2.67 24.63 4.88
C GLU A 140 3.94 24.17 4.15
N HIS A 141 4.79 23.38 4.82
CA HIS A 141 5.95 22.76 4.16
C HIS A 141 5.55 21.76 3.06
N LEU A 142 4.48 20.99 3.28
CA LEU A 142 4.01 19.96 2.37
C LEU A 142 3.30 20.52 1.13
N LYS A 143 2.65 21.69 1.25
CA LYS A 143 2.02 22.40 0.14
C LYS A 143 3.01 22.66 -1.01
N ASN A 144 4.23 23.08 -0.67
CA ASN A 144 5.31 23.31 -1.63
C ASN A 144 5.81 22.03 -2.33
N GLN A 145 5.45 20.86 -1.79
CA GLN A 145 5.79 19.55 -2.36
C GLN A 145 4.59 18.90 -3.09
N GLY A 146 3.47 19.61 -3.22
CA GLY A 146 2.25 19.11 -3.88
C GLY A 146 1.38 18.19 -3.01
N TYR A 147 1.58 18.18 -1.69
CA TYR A 147 0.79 17.40 -0.76
C TYR A 147 -0.23 18.29 -0.03
N VAL A 148 -1.47 17.83 0.09
CA VAL A 148 -2.58 18.56 0.71
C VAL A 148 -3.27 17.71 1.78
N PRO A 149 -3.89 18.30 2.81
CA PRO A 149 -4.67 17.58 3.81
C PRO A 149 -5.65 16.56 3.19
N CYS A 150 -5.85 15.44 3.88
CA CYS A 150 -6.65 14.34 3.36
C CYS A 150 -8.13 14.70 3.33
N GLN A 151 -8.66 14.98 2.14
CA GLN A 151 -10.06 15.38 1.93
C GLN A 151 -11.04 14.34 2.46
N LYS A 152 -10.76 13.05 2.26
CA LYS A 152 -11.64 11.99 2.76
C LYS A 152 -11.70 11.96 4.29
N THR A 153 -10.57 12.20 4.97
CA THR A 153 -10.53 12.33 6.42
C THR A 153 -11.39 13.51 6.89
N LEU A 154 -11.27 14.69 6.25
CA LEU A 154 -12.06 15.87 6.59
C LEU A 154 -13.57 15.60 6.48
N GLN A 155 -14.01 15.03 5.36
CA GLN A 155 -15.42 14.70 5.12
C GLN A 155 -16.00 13.76 6.19
N LEU A 156 -15.22 12.74 6.60
CA LEU A 156 -15.63 11.79 7.62
C LEU A 156 -15.74 12.45 9.00
N ILE A 157 -14.82 13.36 9.33
CA ILE A 157 -14.87 14.13 10.58
C ILE A 157 -16.05 15.09 10.59
N GLU A 158 -16.28 15.84 9.51
CA GLU A 158 -17.43 16.74 9.38
C GLU A 158 -18.74 15.98 9.55
N SER A 159 -18.86 14.80 8.93
CA SER A 159 -20.03 13.94 9.07
C SER A 159 -20.22 13.46 10.52
N ALA A 160 -19.14 13.06 11.19
CA ALA A 160 -19.19 12.64 12.59
C ALA A 160 -19.63 13.78 13.52
N LEU A 161 -19.04 14.96 13.39
CA LEU A 161 -19.37 16.14 14.20
C LEU A 161 -20.79 16.65 13.94
N ALA A 162 -21.26 16.59 12.69
CA ALA A 162 -22.65 16.94 12.36
C ALA A 162 -23.66 16.00 13.02
N ASN A 163 -23.36 14.70 13.07
CA ASN A 163 -24.22 13.70 13.70
C ASN A 163 -24.28 13.87 15.23
N GLU A 164 -23.16 14.22 15.88
CA GLU A 164 -23.13 14.51 17.32
C GLU A 164 -23.99 15.73 17.69
N ASN A 165 -23.89 16.81 16.91
CA ASN A 165 -24.70 18.02 17.12
C ASN A 165 -26.20 17.74 16.94
N GLN A 166 -26.57 16.88 15.97
CA GLN A 166 -27.96 16.46 15.77
C GLN A 166 -28.49 15.54 16.88
N GLN A 167 -27.63 14.71 17.48
CA GLN A 167 -28.00 13.84 18.60
C GLN A 167 -28.12 14.62 19.92
N GLN A 168 -27.26 15.61 20.15
CA GLN A 168 -27.37 16.50 21.31
C GLN A 168 -28.61 17.40 21.22
N ALA A 169 -29.02 17.82 20.02
CA ALA A 169 -30.25 18.59 19.80
C ALA A 169 -31.55 17.77 19.95
N LYS A 170 -31.47 16.42 20.02
CA LYS A 170 -32.63 15.52 20.11
C LYS A 170 -32.82 14.86 21.48
N GLN A 171 -31.99 15.15 22.49
CA GLN A 171 -32.15 14.56 23.82
C GLN A 171 -33.20 15.30 24.67
N PRO A 172 -34.28 14.64 25.15
CA PRO A 172 -35.15 15.18 26.17
C PRO A 172 -34.45 15.11 27.53
N ILE A 173 -34.50 16.20 28.29
CA ILE A 173 -34.06 16.23 29.70
C ILE A 173 -35.02 15.34 30.50
N THR A 174 -34.59 14.20 31.02
CA THR A 174 -35.19 13.56 32.21
C THR A 174 -34.20 12.60 32.91
N PRO A 175 -34.37 12.36 34.24
CA PRO A 175 -33.27 12.00 35.13
C PRO A 175 -32.99 10.50 35.26
N ILE A 176 -31.79 10.24 35.78
CA ILE A 176 -31.12 8.97 36.08
C ILE A 176 -32.00 7.98 36.87
N ALA A 177 -32.02 6.71 36.43
CA ALA A 177 -32.37 5.57 37.26
C ALA A 177 -31.41 4.37 37.02
N VAL A 178 -30.92 3.83 38.13
CA VAL A 178 -29.91 2.77 38.27
C VAL A 178 -30.57 1.40 38.42
N LYS A 179 -29.93 0.33 37.87
CA LYS A 179 -29.89 -1.11 38.28
C LYS A 179 -29.98 -2.04 37.04
N LYS A 180 -29.52 -3.29 36.96
CA LYS A 180 -28.47 -4.14 37.58
C LYS A 180 -28.44 -5.44 36.70
N LYS A 181 -27.26 -6.06 36.58
CA LYS A 181 -26.89 -7.43 36.09
C LYS A 181 -27.94 -8.58 36.11
N ALA A 182 -27.84 -9.49 35.12
CA ALA A 182 -27.76 -10.99 35.17
C ALA A 182 -27.85 -11.52 33.70
N SER A 183 -26.96 -12.33 33.08
CA SER A 183 -26.41 -13.70 33.25
C SER A 183 -27.27 -14.86 32.71
N GLU A 184 -26.59 -15.89 32.17
CA GLU A 184 -26.99 -17.25 31.67
C GLU A 184 -27.32 -17.37 30.17
N GLN A 185 -26.63 -18.15 29.30
CA GLN A 185 -26.15 -19.56 29.21
C GLN A 185 -27.23 -20.63 28.91
N SER A 186 -27.15 -21.24 27.70
CA SER A 186 -27.26 -22.70 27.36
C SER A 186 -27.42 -22.86 25.83
N LYS A 187 -26.54 -23.56 25.08
CA LYS A 187 -26.54 -25.00 24.68
C LYS A 187 -27.93 -25.51 24.22
N THR A 188 -28.11 -26.13 23.04
CA THR A 188 -27.60 -27.49 22.69
C THR A 188 -27.61 -27.78 21.16
N GLN A 189 -26.77 -28.75 20.78
CA GLN A 189 -26.55 -29.48 19.52
C GLN A 189 -27.81 -30.12 18.88
N GLU A 190 -27.81 -30.32 17.55
CA GLU A 190 -27.63 -31.65 16.91
C GLU A 190 -27.54 -31.61 15.36
N SER A 191 -26.78 -32.56 14.80
CA SER A 191 -26.57 -32.91 13.37
C SER A 191 -27.48 -34.12 13.01
N PRO A 192 -27.55 -34.72 11.78
CA PRO A 192 -26.39 -35.23 11.01
C PRO A 192 -26.53 -35.38 9.46
N ALA A 193 -25.40 -35.82 8.86
CA ALA A 193 -25.24 -36.68 7.66
C ALA A 193 -25.53 -36.07 6.26
N ALA A 194 -24.85 -36.39 5.14
CA ALA A 194 -23.69 -37.23 4.82
C ALA A 194 -23.16 -36.87 3.40
N LYS A 195 -21.92 -37.28 3.10
CA LYS A 195 -21.14 -37.19 1.83
C LYS A 195 -21.66 -38.13 0.71
N PRO A 196 -21.28 -37.97 -0.59
CA PRO A 196 -19.97 -38.38 -1.19
C PRO A 196 -19.40 -37.36 -2.24
N LYS A 197 -18.09 -37.03 -2.25
CA LYS A 197 -16.95 -37.63 -3.00
C LYS A 197 -17.21 -37.94 -4.49
N GLU A 198 -16.49 -37.23 -5.38
CA GLU A 198 -15.93 -37.84 -6.60
C GLU A 198 -14.67 -37.09 -7.08
N GLN A 199 -13.68 -37.87 -7.50
CA GLN A 199 -12.39 -37.48 -8.06
C GLN A 199 -12.52 -37.33 -9.58
N ASN A 200 -11.62 -36.58 -10.23
CA ASN A 200 -10.97 -37.07 -11.45
C ASN A 200 -9.72 -36.26 -11.82
N GLU A 201 -8.70 -37.02 -12.20
CA GLU A 201 -7.34 -36.63 -12.56
C GLU A 201 -7.19 -36.22 -14.04
N ALA A 202 -6.11 -35.46 -14.28
CA ALA A 202 -5.17 -35.55 -15.40
C ALA A 202 -5.65 -35.55 -16.87
N LYS A 203 -5.13 -34.60 -17.66
CA LYS A 203 -4.02 -34.88 -18.61
C LYS A 203 -3.59 -33.65 -19.40
N SER A 204 -2.28 -33.46 -19.44
CA SER A 204 -1.54 -32.70 -20.46
C SER A 204 -1.31 -33.59 -21.70
N PRO A 205 -1.16 -33.00 -22.90
CA PRO A 205 -0.33 -33.59 -23.93
C PRO A 205 0.83 -32.66 -24.36
N LYS A 206 2.03 -33.24 -24.36
CA LYS A 206 3.19 -32.87 -25.18
C LYS A 206 2.86 -33.06 -26.66
N ALA A 207 3.34 -32.17 -27.53
CA ALA A 207 3.98 -32.56 -28.79
C ALA A 207 4.82 -31.42 -29.37
N THR A 208 5.92 -31.85 -29.98
CA THR A 208 7.07 -31.14 -30.54
C THR A 208 6.79 -30.59 -31.94
N THR A 209 7.17 -29.34 -32.21
CA THR A 209 7.59 -28.88 -33.55
C THR A 209 8.58 -27.73 -33.36
N SER A 210 9.81 -27.87 -33.86
CA SER A 210 10.83 -26.82 -33.87
C SER A 210 10.36 -25.63 -34.71
N PRO A 211 10.19 -24.42 -34.14
CA PRO A 211 9.69 -23.25 -34.86
C PRO A 211 10.80 -22.60 -35.72
N PRO A 212 10.41 -21.76 -36.71
CA PRO A 212 11.36 -21.09 -37.61
C PRO A 212 12.27 -20.13 -36.84
N LEU A 213 13.44 -19.83 -37.43
CA LEU A 213 14.37 -18.83 -36.92
C LEU A 213 13.60 -17.52 -36.69
N HIS A 214 13.28 -17.23 -35.42
CA HIS A 214 12.33 -16.18 -35.08
C HIS A 214 13.05 -14.84 -35.13
N ASP A 215 12.65 -13.99 -36.06
CA ASP A 215 12.98 -12.57 -36.01
C ASP A 215 12.34 -11.95 -34.75
N TYR A 216 13.16 -11.81 -33.70
CA TYR A 216 12.74 -11.25 -32.42
C TYR A 216 12.59 -9.72 -32.47
N SER A 217 12.77 -9.05 -33.62
CA SER A 217 12.50 -7.61 -33.78
C SER A 217 11.07 -7.25 -33.37
N LYS A 218 10.09 -8.10 -33.75
CA LYS A 218 8.68 -7.94 -33.38
C LYS A 218 8.45 -8.18 -31.89
N LEU A 219 9.18 -9.12 -31.28
CA LEU A 219 9.13 -9.34 -29.83
C LEU A 219 9.72 -8.13 -29.09
N SER A 220 10.87 -7.60 -29.51
CA SER A 220 11.48 -6.39 -28.94
C SER A 220 10.53 -5.19 -29.03
N ALA A 221 9.89 -4.98 -30.18
CA ALA A 221 8.88 -3.93 -30.37
C ALA A 221 7.65 -4.12 -29.47
N ALA A 222 7.16 -5.36 -29.34
CA ALA A 222 6.04 -5.69 -28.46
C ALA A 222 6.39 -5.47 -26.97
N LEU A 223 7.59 -5.84 -26.55
CA LEU A 223 8.09 -5.58 -25.19
C LEU A 223 8.24 -4.07 -24.93
N GLY A 224 8.74 -3.31 -25.91
CA GLY A 224 8.82 -1.85 -25.83
C GLY A 224 7.45 -1.19 -25.67
N THR A 225 6.45 -1.65 -26.43
CA THR A 225 5.06 -1.20 -26.33
C THR A 225 4.47 -1.54 -24.96
N TYR A 226 4.66 -2.78 -24.50
CA TYR A 226 4.24 -3.21 -23.17
C TYR A 226 4.83 -2.34 -22.06
N ILE A 227 6.14 -2.04 -22.10
CA ILE A 227 6.81 -1.19 -21.12
C ILE A 227 6.22 0.23 -21.13
N LYS A 228 5.99 0.81 -22.31
CA LYS A 228 5.45 2.17 -22.47
C LYS A 228 4.03 2.27 -21.92
N GLU A 229 3.14 1.37 -22.33
CA GLU A 229 1.76 1.32 -21.85
C GLU A 229 1.74 1.11 -20.34
N ARG A 230 2.52 0.14 -19.83
CA ARG A 230 2.56 -0.16 -18.40
C ARG A 230 3.07 1.00 -17.56
N LYS A 231 4.07 1.75 -18.04
CA LYS A 231 4.55 2.98 -17.37
C LYS A 231 3.48 4.09 -17.37
N ASN A 232 2.72 4.21 -18.46
CA ASN A 232 1.74 5.27 -18.67
C ASN A 232 0.34 4.99 -18.11
N GLU A 233 0.03 3.76 -17.73
CA GLU A 233 -1.23 3.37 -17.06
C GLU A 233 -1.51 4.20 -15.77
N TRP A 234 -0.53 4.95 -15.23
CA TRP A 234 -0.68 5.84 -14.08
C TRP A 234 -0.68 7.35 -14.41
N SER A 235 -0.59 7.73 -15.69
CA SER A 235 -0.59 9.14 -16.11
C SER A 235 -1.98 9.78 -16.12
N PHE A 236 -3.06 8.99 -16.03
CA PHE A 236 -4.40 9.52 -15.89
C PHE A 236 -4.65 9.92 -14.44
N HIS A 237 -4.45 11.20 -14.16
CA HIS A 237 -4.91 11.84 -12.93
C HIS A 237 -6.42 11.64 -12.81
N TYR A 238 -6.83 11.04 -11.69
CA TYR A 238 -8.19 10.62 -11.39
C TYR A 238 -9.10 11.82 -11.10
N ASN A 239 -9.96 12.14 -12.06
CA ASN A 239 -11.16 12.96 -11.87
C ASN A 239 -12.45 12.17 -12.18
N PHE A 240 -12.42 10.83 -12.19
CA PHE A 240 -13.62 10.04 -12.46
C PHE A 240 -13.81 8.91 -11.44
N LEU A 241 -15.04 8.89 -10.90
CA LEU A 241 -15.60 8.13 -9.78
C LEU A 241 -15.35 6.61 -9.79
N GLY A 242 -15.46 6.01 -8.60
CA GLY A 242 -15.19 4.61 -8.23
C GLY A 242 -15.92 3.49 -9.00
N LEU A 243 -16.64 3.78 -10.08
CA LEU A 243 -17.13 2.77 -11.03
C LEU A 243 -15.97 2.18 -11.86
N VAL A 244 -14.98 3.02 -12.21
CA VAL A 244 -13.84 2.63 -13.03
C VAL A 244 -12.86 1.74 -12.25
N SER A 245 -12.68 1.97 -10.93
CA SER A 245 -11.85 1.12 -10.08
C SER A 245 -12.40 -0.30 -9.91
N VAL A 246 -13.73 -0.46 -9.92
CA VAL A 246 -14.38 -1.78 -9.88
C VAL A 246 -14.17 -2.50 -11.21
N ILE A 247 -14.29 -1.80 -12.34
CA ILE A 247 -13.98 -2.36 -13.66
C ILE A 247 -12.53 -2.81 -13.75
N TYR A 248 -11.58 -2.01 -13.27
CA TYR A 248 -10.16 -2.40 -13.23
C TYR A 248 -9.85 -3.50 -12.22
N CYS A 249 -10.57 -3.57 -11.10
CA CYS A 249 -10.42 -4.65 -10.13
C CYS A 249 -10.98 -5.98 -10.66
N ILE A 250 -12.10 -5.92 -11.39
CA ILE A 250 -12.69 -7.06 -12.09
C ILE A 250 -11.79 -7.48 -13.27
N GLN A 251 -11.20 -6.54 -14.01
CA GLN A 251 -10.18 -6.84 -15.01
C GLN A 251 -8.89 -7.42 -14.41
N ASP A 252 -8.43 -6.95 -13.24
CA ASP A 252 -7.29 -7.54 -12.51
C ASP A 252 -7.58 -8.99 -12.11
N ALA A 253 -8.77 -9.23 -11.55
CA ALA A 253 -9.20 -10.55 -11.12
C ALA A 253 -9.39 -11.54 -12.28
N ILE A 254 -9.90 -11.06 -13.43
CA ILE A 254 -10.21 -11.90 -14.60
C ILE A 254 -9.00 -12.06 -15.54
N MET A 255 -8.18 -11.02 -15.71
CA MET A 255 -7.10 -10.99 -16.72
C MET A 255 -5.68 -11.10 -16.13
N GLY A 256 -5.54 -11.16 -14.80
CA GLY A 256 -4.23 -11.24 -14.13
C GLY A 256 -3.38 -10.00 -14.39
N THR A 257 -4.02 -8.84 -14.54
CA THR A 257 -3.30 -7.58 -14.53
C THR A 257 -2.89 -7.27 -13.08
N ASP A 258 -1.74 -6.63 -12.88
CA ASP A 258 -1.21 -6.31 -11.55
C ASP A 258 -1.47 -4.85 -11.21
N HIS A 259 -2.67 -4.37 -11.53
CA HIS A 259 -2.98 -2.95 -11.51
C HIS A 259 -2.83 -2.37 -10.10
N PHE A 260 -3.12 -3.16 -9.06
CA PHE A 260 -2.97 -2.74 -7.65
C PHE A 260 -1.67 -3.22 -6.97
N ASN A 261 -0.84 -4.05 -7.62
CA ASN A 261 0.41 -4.57 -7.04
C ASN A 261 1.63 -3.90 -7.67
N SER A 262 2.01 -2.74 -7.14
CA SER A 262 3.13 -1.93 -7.64
C SER A 262 4.46 -2.67 -7.70
N LYS A 263 4.75 -3.54 -6.71
CA LYS A 263 5.94 -4.42 -6.72
C LYS A 263 5.90 -5.42 -7.87
N ASN A 264 4.78 -6.11 -8.08
CA ASN A 264 4.70 -7.09 -9.18
C ASN A 264 4.76 -6.40 -10.56
N ARG A 265 4.16 -5.21 -10.68
CA ARG A 265 4.28 -4.37 -11.87
C ARG A 265 5.72 -3.95 -12.14
N GLU A 266 6.46 -3.50 -11.13
CA GLU A 266 7.88 -3.15 -11.30
C GLU A 266 8.73 -4.35 -11.72
N ILE A 267 8.47 -5.52 -11.14
CA ILE A 267 9.12 -6.78 -11.53
C ILE A 267 8.82 -7.10 -13.00
N LYS A 268 7.56 -6.99 -13.45
CA LYS A 268 7.17 -7.21 -14.85
C LYS A 268 7.80 -6.20 -15.81
N ILE A 269 7.86 -4.92 -15.44
CA ILE A 269 8.52 -3.88 -16.26
C ILE A 269 10.04 -4.15 -16.34
N ARG A 270 10.66 -4.54 -15.23
CA ARG A 270 12.09 -4.87 -15.18
C ARG A 270 12.41 -6.11 -16.02
N ALA A 271 11.63 -7.18 -15.84
CA ALA A 271 11.80 -8.41 -16.60
C ALA A 271 11.63 -8.17 -18.11
N ALA A 272 10.61 -7.40 -18.52
CA ALA A 272 10.40 -7.03 -19.92
C ALA A 272 11.55 -6.19 -20.49
N ARG A 273 12.08 -5.23 -19.71
CA ARG A 273 13.23 -4.41 -20.12
C ARG A 273 14.48 -5.25 -20.30
N ASN A 274 14.77 -6.13 -19.35
CA ASN A 274 15.92 -7.01 -19.37
C ASN A 274 15.86 -7.96 -20.58
N LEU A 275 14.70 -8.57 -20.85
CA LEU A 275 14.52 -9.42 -22.04
C LEU A 275 14.66 -8.61 -23.35
N LYS A 276 14.09 -7.41 -23.40
CA LYS A 276 14.27 -6.53 -24.57
C LYS A 276 15.75 -6.19 -24.80
N GLN A 277 16.49 -5.90 -23.73
CA GLN A 277 17.92 -5.61 -23.82
C GLN A 277 18.70 -6.81 -24.35
N VAL A 278 18.45 -8.02 -23.84
CA VAL A 278 19.08 -9.26 -24.35
C VAL A 278 18.82 -9.43 -25.85
N ILE A 279 17.58 -9.18 -26.30
CA ILE A 279 17.21 -9.27 -27.72
C ILE A 279 17.90 -8.19 -28.56
N ASP A 280 17.94 -6.94 -28.08
CA ASP A 280 18.53 -5.82 -28.83
C ASP A 280 20.07 -5.92 -28.93
N SER A 281 20.72 -6.42 -27.88
CA SER A 281 22.18 -6.54 -27.82
C SER A 281 22.71 -7.89 -28.30
N ASN A 282 21.83 -8.87 -28.55
CA ASN A 282 22.18 -10.27 -28.80
C ASN A 282 23.18 -10.84 -27.76
N ASP A 283 23.11 -10.35 -26.52
CA ASP A 283 24.01 -10.74 -25.43
C ASP A 283 23.23 -11.41 -24.31
N VAL A 284 23.49 -12.71 -24.16
CA VAL A 284 22.82 -13.58 -23.19
C VAL A 284 23.58 -13.63 -21.86
N GLU A 285 24.88 -13.30 -21.83
CA GLU A 285 25.72 -13.44 -20.63
C GLU A 285 25.64 -12.24 -19.69
N GLY A 286 25.30 -11.06 -20.20
CA GLY A 286 25.25 -9.83 -19.41
C GLY A 286 24.07 -9.71 -18.42
N ILE A 287 23.03 -10.56 -18.52
CA ILE A 287 21.77 -10.38 -17.78
C ILE A 287 21.26 -11.70 -17.17
N LEU A 288 21.37 -11.81 -15.84
CA LEU A 288 20.79 -12.90 -15.06
C LEU A 288 19.36 -12.55 -14.60
N PHE A 289 18.39 -13.32 -15.06
CA PHE A 289 17.00 -13.20 -14.59
C PHE A 289 16.82 -13.88 -13.23
N THR A 290 16.27 -13.13 -12.27
CA THR A 290 15.83 -13.66 -10.98
C THR A 290 14.62 -14.59 -11.15
N SER A 291 14.34 -15.46 -10.16
CA SER A 291 13.17 -16.35 -10.19
C SER A 291 11.86 -15.57 -10.35
N SER A 292 11.74 -14.41 -9.72
CA SER A 292 10.56 -13.54 -9.83
C SER A 292 10.39 -12.96 -11.23
N GLU A 293 11.48 -12.61 -11.91
CA GLU A 293 11.44 -12.11 -13.30
C GLU A 293 11.11 -13.21 -14.29
N LYS A 294 11.63 -14.44 -14.08
CA LYS A 294 11.27 -15.61 -14.88
C LYS A 294 9.78 -15.93 -14.75
N ASN A 295 9.24 -15.90 -13.54
CA ASN A 295 7.81 -16.07 -13.29
C ASN A 295 7.00 -14.95 -13.95
N ALA A 296 7.45 -13.70 -13.84
CA ALA A 296 6.81 -12.55 -14.47
C ALA A 296 6.77 -12.63 -16.01
N LEU A 297 7.82 -13.17 -16.64
CA LEU A 297 7.89 -13.41 -18.09
C LEU A 297 7.02 -14.57 -18.57
N ALA A 298 6.52 -15.40 -17.65
CA ALA A 298 5.60 -16.50 -17.94
C ALA A 298 4.14 -16.17 -17.57
N ASP A 299 3.88 -15.01 -16.97
CA ASP A 299 2.61 -14.69 -16.33
C ASP A 299 1.88 -13.48 -16.93
N GLY A 300 0.55 -13.57 -16.96
CA GLY A 300 -0.36 -12.50 -17.40
C GLY A 300 -0.11 -12.00 -18.84
N ARG A 301 -0.37 -10.71 -19.09
CA ARG A 301 -0.21 -10.08 -20.42
C ARG A 301 1.22 -10.16 -20.95
N LEU A 302 2.22 -9.97 -20.09
CA LEU A 302 3.63 -10.10 -20.46
C LEU A 302 3.96 -11.54 -20.88
N GLY A 303 3.50 -12.52 -20.09
CA GLY A 303 3.62 -13.95 -20.41
C GLY A 303 3.02 -14.30 -21.77
N LYS A 304 1.82 -13.80 -22.09
CA LYS A 304 1.19 -14.01 -23.41
C LYS A 304 2.04 -13.45 -24.55
N ILE A 305 2.63 -12.26 -24.38
CA ILE A 305 3.53 -11.66 -25.38
C ILE A 305 4.76 -12.55 -25.60
N VAL A 306 5.41 -12.99 -24.53
CA VAL A 306 6.64 -13.81 -24.62
C VAL A 306 6.35 -15.19 -25.19
N THR A 307 5.33 -15.87 -24.67
CA THR A 307 4.96 -17.25 -25.09
C THR A 307 4.52 -17.36 -26.54
N THR A 308 4.05 -16.27 -27.15
CA THR A 308 3.80 -16.19 -28.62
C THR A 308 5.05 -16.51 -29.44
N TYR A 309 6.24 -16.22 -28.90
CA TYR A 309 7.54 -16.46 -29.54
C TYR A 309 8.29 -17.65 -28.91
N GLY A 310 7.65 -18.40 -28.02
CA GLY A 310 8.21 -19.56 -27.33
C GLY A 310 8.48 -19.34 -25.84
N LYS A 311 8.99 -20.39 -25.18
CA LYS A 311 9.38 -20.30 -23.76
C LYS A 311 10.67 -19.48 -23.63
N LEU A 312 10.81 -18.77 -22.50
CA LEU A 312 12.00 -17.95 -22.20
C LEU A 312 13.30 -18.71 -22.45
N ASP A 313 13.45 -19.93 -21.91
CA ASP A 313 14.67 -20.73 -22.09
C ASP A 313 14.95 -21.07 -23.57
N GLY A 314 13.90 -21.24 -24.37
CA GLY A 314 14.01 -21.48 -25.81
C GLY A 314 14.45 -20.23 -26.57
N ILE A 315 13.89 -19.06 -26.21
CA ILE A 315 14.27 -17.77 -26.78
C ILE A 315 15.75 -17.49 -26.48
N MET A 316 16.16 -17.62 -25.22
CA MET A 316 17.54 -17.42 -24.78
C MET A 316 18.52 -18.37 -25.49
N LYS A 317 18.14 -19.65 -25.66
CA LYS A 317 18.96 -20.63 -26.37
C LYS A 317 19.12 -20.30 -27.86
N ASN A 318 18.08 -19.76 -28.50
CA ASN A 318 18.13 -19.36 -29.90
C ASN A 318 19.01 -18.12 -30.09
N ILE A 319 18.90 -17.11 -29.21
CA ILE A 319 19.76 -15.91 -29.26
C ILE A 319 21.22 -16.28 -29.02
N ALA A 320 21.51 -17.15 -28.04
CA ALA A 320 22.87 -17.64 -27.79
C ALA A 320 23.43 -18.38 -29.02
N LYS A 321 22.60 -19.15 -29.73
CA LYS A 321 23.00 -19.83 -30.96
C LYS A 321 23.33 -18.83 -32.07
N GLU A 322 22.56 -17.75 -32.21
CA GLU A 322 22.87 -16.67 -33.16
C GLU A 322 24.17 -15.93 -32.81
N GLN A 323 24.40 -15.62 -31.53
CA GLN A 323 25.65 -15.02 -31.04
C GLN A 323 26.87 -15.88 -31.41
N THR A 324 26.77 -17.22 -31.27
CA THR A 324 27.84 -18.15 -31.66
C THR A 324 28.04 -18.29 -33.18
N LEU A 325 27.02 -18.03 -33.99
CA LEU A 325 27.11 -18.08 -35.46
C LEU A 325 27.70 -16.78 -36.04
N THR A 326 27.54 -15.65 -35.35
CA THR A 326 28.09 -14.35 -35.74
C THR A 326 29.49 -14.07 -35.18
N ALA A 327 29.96 -14.88 -34.22
CA ALA A 327 31.32 -14.79 -33.72
C ALA A 327 32.31 -15.24 -34.82
N PRO A 328 33.39 -14.49 -35.08
CA PRO A 328 34.38 -14.89 -36.07
C PRO A 328 34.97 -16.25 -35.68
N LYS A 329 34.94 -17.22 -36.60
CA LYS A 329 35.56 -18.54 -36.37
C LYS A 329 37.04 -18.33 -36.04
N PRO A 330 37.54 -18.83 -34.90
CA PRO A 330 38.97 -18.88 -34.66
C PRO A 330 39.54 -19.96 -35.60
N GLY A 331 40.20 -19.52 -36.67
CA GLY A 331 40.84 -20.40 -37.65
C GLY A 331 40.10 -20.48 -38.98
N ALA A 332 40.25 -19.47 -39.81
CA ALA A 332 40.52 -19.66 -41.23
C ALA A 332 41.88 -19.01 -41.48
N LEU A 333 42.88 -19.88 -41.72
CA LEU A 333 44.27 -19.55 -42.02
C LEU A 333 44.38 -18.66 -43.27
#